data_AF-A0A8S3J5D2-F1
#
_entry.id   AF-A0A8S3J5D2-F1
#
_cell.length_a   1.000
_cell.length_b   1.000
_cell.length_c   1.000
_cell.angle_alpha   90.00
_cell.angle_beta   90.00
_cell.angle_gamma   90.00
#
_symmetry.space_group_name_H-M   'P 1'
#
loop_
_entity.id
_entity.type
_entity.pdbx_description
1 polymer ?
#
loop_
_entity_poly.entity_id
_entity_poly.type
_entity_poly.pdbx_seq_one_letter_code
_entity_poly.pdbx_strand_id
1 'polypeptide(L)'
;LTFVLVKQRKNQHRRDYSDANADNKPTQSGTPDFINKLKRRIFPGCESVVTRLKGNHLTPEYLATYGFTQPILISNRDGLDMTLPNRTITLAEIRDAVGQDRFIDIIDCEKQVTYKMNLNDYIEYYENFERSKIYNVLSLEISNTKYELKFI
;
A
#
# COMPACT_ATOMS: atom_id res chain seq x y z
N LEU A 1 -2.92 16.96 -29.22
CA LEU A 1 -1.74 16.10 -28.99
C LEU A 1 -0.77 16.85 -28.08
N THR A 2 -0.93 16.72 -26.77
CA THR A 2 0.02 17.31 -25.81
C THR A 2 1.19 16.34 -25.70
N PHE A 3 2.33 16.69 -26.30
CA PHE A 3 3.56 15.92 -26.14
C PHE A 3 3.99 15.98 -24.66
N VAL A 4 3.80 14.90 -23.92
CA VAL A 4 4.42 14.76 -22.60
C VAL A 4 5.91 14.51 -22.84
N LEU A 5 6.72 15.53 -22.62
CA LEU A 5 8.17 15.42 -22.65
C LEU A 5 8.62 14.42 -21.58
N VAL A 6 8.95 13.21 -22.01
CA VAL A 6 9.54 12.19 -21.13
C VAL A 6 10.94 12.66 -20.79
N LYS A 7 11.10 13.19 -19.57
CA LYS A 7 12.42 13.55 -19.05
C LYS A 7 13.29 12.29 -18.95
N GLN A 8 14.56 12.39 -19.34
CA GLN A 8 15.53 11.31 -19.17
C GLN A 8 15.92 11.17 -17.70
N ARG A 9 16.02 9.94 -17.20
CA ARG A 9 16.55 9.65 -15.86
C ARG A 9 18.06 9.89 -15.81
N LYS A 10 18.49 10.76 -14.90
CA LYS A 10 19.90 11.11 -14.63
C LYS A 10 20.36 10.68 -13.23
N ASN A 11 19.43 10.43 -12.31
CA ASN A 11 19.73 9.98 -10.96
C ASN A 11 18.68 8.99 -10.41
N GLN A 12 19.00 8.32 -9.30
CA GLN A 12 18.16 7.30 -8.64
C GLN A 12 17.82 7.62 -7.17
N HIS A 13 18.28 8.76 -6.66
CA HIS A 13 18.14 9.14 -5.25
C HIS A 13 17.29 10.39 -5.04
N ARG A 14 16.80 11.04 -6.11
CA ARG A 14 15.98 12.25 -6.04
C ARG A 14 14.61 12.01 -6.68
N ARG A 15 13.59 12.71 -6.17
CA ARG A 15 12.22 12.71 -6.73
C ARG A 15 12.19 13.33 -8.12
N ASP A 16 12.99 14.38 -8.33
CA ASP A 16 13.32 14.86 -9.68
C ASP A 16 14.46 14.00 -10.23
N TYR A 17 14.07 12.88 -10.85
CA TYR A 17 14.99 11.94 -11.48
C TYR A 17 15.79 12.55 -12.64
N SER A 18 15.43 13.75 -13.13
CA SER A 18 16.08 14.44 -14.24
C SER A 18 17.10 15.50 -13.81
N ASP A 19 17.20 15.76 -12.50
CA ASP A 19 18.15 16.71 -11.93
C ASP A 19 19.58 16.26 -12.23
N ALA A 20 20.28 17.06 -13.05
CA ALA A 20 21.65 16.81 -13.48
C ALA A 20 22.68 17.16 -12.39
N ASN A 21 22.30 17.97 -11.40
CA ASN A 21 23.18 18.44 -10.33
C ASN A 21 22.81 17.75 -9.00
N ALA A 22 22.46 16.46 -9.08
CA ALA A 22 21.92 15.69 -7.95
C ALA A 22 23.00 15.13 -7.01
N ASP A 23 24.26 15.04 -7.46
CA ASP A 23 25.32 14.26 -6.81
C ASP A 23 25.52 14.56 -5.33
N ASN A 24 25.52 15.85 -4.96
CA ASN A 24 25.75 16.28 -3.58
C ASN A 24 24.46 16.37 -2.73
N LYS A 25 23.30 15.98 -3.28
CA LYS A 25 22.01 16.11 -2.60
C LYS A 25 21.61 14.79 -1.91
N PRO A 26 20.94 14.84 -0.75
CA PRO A 26 20.62 13.62 0.01
C PRO A 26 19.62 12.71 -0.73
N THR A 27 19.64 11.42 -0.41
CA THR A 27 18.62 10.48 -0.89
C THR A 27 17.24 10.82 -0.33
N GLN A 28 16.20 10.78 -1.16
CA GLN A 28 14.81 11.07 -0.77
C GLN A 28 13.98 9.78 -0.65
N SER A 29 13.03 9.74 0.29
CA SER A 29 12.14 8.59 0.50
C SER A 29 11.35 8.23 -0.75
N GLY A 30 11.16 6.93 -0.96
CA GLY A 30 10.42 6.37 -2.11
C GLY A 30 11.26 6.17 -3.38
N THR A 31 12.44 6.77 -3.46
CA THR A 31 13.34 6.61 -4.61
C THR A 31 13.98 5.21 -4.67
N PRO A 32 14.43 4.74 -5.86
CA PRO A 32 15.09 3.45 -5.99
C PRO A 32 16.24 3.24 -4.99
N ASP A 33 17.10 4.25 -4.82
CA ASP A 33 18.22 4.17 -3.87
C ASP A 33 17.75 4.11 -2.41
N PHE A 34 16.68 4.83 -2.06
CA PHE A 34 16.09 4.73 -0.73
C PHE A 34 15.59 3.32 -0.46
N ILE A 35 14.86 2.72 -1.40
CA ILE A 35 14.33 1.35 -1.25
C ILE A 35 15.48 0.33 -1.16
N ASN A 36 16.52 0.48 -1.96
CA ASN A 36 17.70 -0.38 -1.89
C ASN A 36 18.43 -0.28 -0.54
N LYS A 37 18.59 0.94 -0.01
CA LYS A 37 19.14 1.17 1.32
C LYS A 37 18.24 0.59 2.41
N LEU A 38 16.93 0.77 2.31
CA LEU A 38 15.95 0.26 3.25
C LEU A 38 15.96 -1.27 3.31
N LYS A 39 15.99 -1.94 2.15
CA LYS A 39 16.06 -3.42 2.05
C LYS A 39 17.32 -4.02 2.65
N ARG A 40 18.43 -3.27 2.65
CA ARG A 40 19.72 -3.71 3.23
C ARG A 40 19.86 -3.38 4.71
N ARG A 41 18.99 -2.54 5.24
CA ARG A 41 19.05 -2.13 6.65
C ARG A 41 18.55 -3.28 7.52
N ILE A 42 19.33 -3.59 8.55
CA ILE A 42 18.93 -4.52 9.59
C ILE A 42 18.16 -3.74 10.64
N PHE A 43 16.94 -4.19 10.93
CA PHE A 43 16.11 -3.69 12.02
C PHE A 43 16.03 -4.76 13.11
N PRO A 44 15.94 -4.37 14.40
CA PRO A 44 15.59 -5.32 15.45
C PRO A 44 14.29 -6.05 15.09
N GLY A 45 14.20 -7.32 15.48
CA GLY A 45 12.96 -8.09 15.35
C GLY A 45 11.84 -7.44 16.16
N CYS A 46 10.59 -7.70 15.77
CA CYS A 46 9.44 -7.09 16.42
C CYS A 46 9.09 -7.72 17.79
N GLU A 47 9.73 -8.84 18.18
CA GLU A 47 9.37 -9.60 19.39
C GLU A 47 9.40 -8.77 20.69
N SER A 48 10.27 -7.77 20.79
CA SER A 48 10.35 -6.93 21.98
C SER A 48 9.30 -5.81 22.03
N VAL A 49 8.52 -5.63 20.96
CA VAL A 49 7.55 -4.53 20.83
C VAL A 49 6.14 -4.99 20.45
N VAL A 50 5.93 -6.29 20.24
CA VAL A 50 4.60 -6.83 19.91
C VAL A 50 4.14 -7.84 20.94
N THR A 51 2.85 -7.80 21.25
CA THR A 51 2.18 -8.81 22.05
C THR A 51 1.55 -9.84 21.12
N ARG A 52 1.92 -11.11 21.25
CA ARG A 52 1.37 -12.20 20.42
C ARG A 52 0.17 -12.83 21.11
N LEU A 53 -0.97 -12.89 20.42
CA LEU A 53 -2.21 -13.49 20.92
C LEU A 53 -2.81 -14.48 19.92
N LYS A 54 -3.63 -15.40 20.44
CA LYS A 54 -4.64 -16.11 19.64
C LYS A 54 -5.85 -15.20 19.47
N GLY A 55 -6.61 -15.35 18.38
CA GLY A 55 -7.75 -14.47 18.11
C GLY A 55 -8.74 -14.42 19.28
N ASN A 56 -9.12 -15.58 19.80
CA ASN A 56 -10.05 -15.71 20.93
C ASN A 56 -9.54 -15.14 22.28
N HIS A 57 -8.27 -14.74 22.37
CA HIS A 57 -7.72 -14.07 23.56
C HIS A 57 -7.80 -12.54 23.44
N LEU A 58 -8.05 -12.00 22.25
CA LEU A 58 -8.24 -10.57 22.06
C LEU A 58 -9.68 -10.21 22.44
N THR A 59 -9.90 -9.92 23.72
CA THR A 59 -11.22 -9.54 24.25
C THR A 59 -11.19 -8.18 24.95
N PRO A 60 -12.34 -7.51 25.15
CA PRO A 60 -12.41 -6.30 25.96
C PRO A 60 -11.81 -6.47 27.37
N GLU A 61 -12.02 -7.62 28.02
CA GLU A 61 -11.47 -7.93 29.35
C GLU A 61 -9.94 -8.04 29.32
N TYR A 62 -9.37 -8.65 28.29
CA TYR A 62 -7.93 -8.69 28.08
C TYR A 62 -7.38 -7.26 27.97
N LEU A 63 -7.98 -6.42 27.12
CA LEU A 63 -7.54 -5.05 26.91
C LEU A 63 -7.73 -4.18 28.16
N ALA A 64 -8.78 -4.38 28.93
CA ALA A 64 -8.99 -3.68 30.20
C ALA A 64 -7.96 -4.08 31.26
N THR A 65 -7.54 -5.35 31.28
CA THR A 65 -6.59 -5.90 32.26
C THR A 65 -5.14 -5.53 31.93
N TYR A 66 -4.73 -5.69 30.66
CA TYR A 66 -3.34 -5.55 30.23
C TYR A 66 -3.06 -4.24 29.48
N GLY A 67 -4.11 -3.48 29.14
CA GLY A 67 -4.01 -2.28 28.31
C GLY A 67 -3.82 -2.59 26.82
N PHE A 68 -3.81 -1.54 26.01
CA PHE A 68 -3.48 -1.61 24.57
C PHE A 68 -2.35 -0.64 24.24
N THR A 69 -1.15 -0.92 24.75
CA THR A 69 0.03 -0.02 24.66
C THR A 69 1.08 -0.47 23.64
N GLN A 70 0.95 -1.69 23.11
CA GLN A 70 1.81 -2.26 22.09
C GLN A 70 0.98 -2.87 20.96
N PRO A 71 1.50 -2.92 19.72
CA PRO A 71 0.86 -3.66 18.64
C PRO A 71 0.59 -5.12 19.03
N ILE A 72 -0.59 -5.61 18.71
CA ILE A 72 -0.97 -7.00 18.92
C ILE A 72 -0.84 -7.75 17.59
N LEU A 73 -0.09 -8.85 17.61
CA LEU A 73 0.13 -9.70 16.44
C LEU A 73 -0.60 -11.03 16.62
N ILE A 74 -1.50 -11.34 15.69
CA ILE A 74 -2.28 -12.57 15.69
C ILE A 74 -1.93 -13.35 14.41
N SER A 75 -1.38 -14.55 14.59
CA SER A 75 -0.78 -15.33 13.50
C SER A 75 -1.81 -15.92 12.53
N ASN A 76 -3.06 -16.08 12.96
CA ASN A 76 -4.17 -16.54 12.12
C ASN A 76 -5.47 -15.84 12.54
N ARG A 77 -6.55 -16.06 11.80
CA ARG A 77 -7.82 -15.35 12.01
C ARG A 77 -8.75 -16.06 12.98
N ASP A 78 -8.38 -17.24 13.47
CA ASP A 78 -9.29 -18.09 14.22
C ASP A 78 -9.63 -17.42 15.57
N GLY A 79 -10.93 -17.27 15.84
CA GLY A 79 -11.42 -16.59 17.03
C GLY A 79 -11.39 -15.06 16.98
N LEU A 80 -11.15 -14.45 15.82
CA LEU A 80 -11.27 -12.99 15.64
C LEU A 80 -12.66 -12.53 15.20
N ASP A 81 -13.56 -13.46 14.86
CA ASP A 81 -14.86 -13.17 14.24
C ASP A 81 -14.74 -12.27 13.00
N MET A 82 -13.61 -12.36 12.30
CA MET A 82 -13.31 -11.55 11.13
C MET A 82 -13.67 -12.31 9.85
N THR A 83 -14.71 -11.84 9.17
CA THR A 83 -15.05 -12.27 7.81
C THR A 83 -14.15 -11.56 6.82
N LEU A 84 -13.52 -12.33 5.93
CA LEU A 84 -12.73 -11.82 4.82
C LEU A 84 -13.20 -12.48 3.53
N PRO A 85 -13.04 -11.82 2.38
CA PRO A 85 -13.49 -12.39 1.13
C PRO A 85 -12.64 -13.62 0.79
N ASN A 86 -13.14 -14.40 -0.17
CA ASN A 86 -12.40 -15.52 -0.73
C ASN A 86 -10.99 -15.07 -1.17
N ARG A 87 -9.98 -15.88 -0.85
CA ARG A 87 -8.57 -15.67 -1.22
C ARG A 87 -8.34 -15.58 -2.73
N THR A 88 -9.31 -15.97 -3.54
CA THR A 88 -9.25 -15.94 -5.01
C THR A 88 -9.95 -14.73 -5.64
N ILE A 89 -10.16 -13.64 -4.88
CA ILE A 89 -10.72 -12.40 -5.43
C ILE A 89 -9.90 -11.91 -6.63
N THR A 90 -10.58 -11.54 -7.72
CA THR A 90 -9.94 -11.02 -8.94
C THR A 90 -10.04 -9.49 -9.02
N LEU A 91 -9.16 -8.87 -9.83
CA LEU A 91 -9.24 -7.44 -10.12
C LEU A 91 -10.52 -7.06 -10.86
N ALA A 92 -11.05 -7.95 -11.72
CA ALA A 92 -12.34 -7.78 -12.38
C ALA A 92 -13.49 -7.69 -11.36
N GLU A 93 -13.50 -8.57 -10.35
CA GLU A 93 -14.51 -8.50 -9.27
C GLU A 93 -14.39 -7.20 -8.45
N ILE A 94 -13.16 -6.72 -8.18
CA ILE A 94 -12.96 -5.42 -7.53
C ILE A 94 -13.52 -4.29 -8.40
N ARG A 95 -13.18 -4.29 -9.70
CA ARG A 95 -13.64 -3.29 -10.67
C ARG A 95 -15.15 -3.22 -10.71
N ASP A 96 -15.81 -4.36 -10.85
CA ASP A 96 -17.27 -4.45 -11.00
C ASP A 96 -17.99 -4.04 -9.72
N ALA A 97 -17.40 -4.36 -8.57
CA ALA A 97 -18.01 -4.06 -7.29
C ALA A 97 -17.86 -2.58 -6.89
N VAL A 98 -16.69 -2.00 -7.14
CA VAL A 98 -16.33 -0.61 -6.81
C VAL A 98 -16.83 0.38 -7.85
N GLY A 99 -16.95 -0.06 -9.11
CA GLY A 99 -17.26 0.76 -10.27
C GLY A 99 -16.00 1.19 -11.02
N GLN A 100 -15.90 0.78 -12.28
CA GLN A 100 -14.75 1.05 -13.14
C GLN A 100 -14.43 2.56 -13.23
N ASP A 101 -15.47 3.40 -13.28
CA ASP A 101 -15.32 4.85 -13.47
C ASP A 101 -15.01 5.62 -12.18
N ARG A 102 -14.88 4.93 -11.05
CA ARG A 102 -14.57 5.56 -9.76
C ARG A 102 -13.15 6.12 -9.79
N PHE A 103 -13.01 7.41 -9.49
CA PHE A 103 -11.70 7.99 -9.24
C PHE A 103 -11.20 7.59 -7.85
N ILE A 104 -9.99 7.05 -7.80
CA ILE A 104 -9.28 6.64 -6.59
C ILE A 104 -8.03 7.49 -6.41
N ASP A 105 -7.58 7.62 -5.16
CA ASP A 105 -6.33 8.31 -4.87
C ASP A 105 -5.15 7.35 -5.07
N ILE A 106 -4.25 7.74 -5.98
CA ILE A 106 -3.02 7.03 -6.29
C ILE A 106 -1.83 7.79 -5.74
N ILE A 107 -0.93 7.06 -5.08
CA ILE A 107 0.35 7.59 -4.62
C ILE A 107 1.41 7.19 -5.65
N ASP A 108 2.08 8.18 -6.25
CA ASP A 108 3.37 7.96 -6.93
C ASP A 108 4.44 7.80 -5.85
N CYS A 109 4.85 6.55 -5.63
CA CYS A 109 5.76 6.19 -4.54
C CYS A 109 7.11 6.88 -4.67
N GLU A 110 7.64 7.03 -5.89
CA GLU A 110 8.94 7.67 -6.09
C GLU A 110 8.85 9.17 -5.82
N LYS A 111 7.81 9.83 -6.31
CA LYS A 111 7.63 11.27 -6.14
C LYS A 111 7.04 11.67 -4.79
N GLN A 112 6.45 10.73 -4.06
CA GLN A 112 5.72 10.97 -2.80
C GLN A 112 4.62 12.03 -2.99
N VAL A 113 3.86 11.90 -4.07
CA VAL A 113 2.71 12.77 -4.39
C VAL A 113 1.47 11.93 -4.67
N THR A 114 0.32 12.48 -4.35
CA THR A 114 -0.98 11.86 -4.61
C THR A 114 -1.66 12.57 -5.77
N TYR A 115 -2.31 11.81 -6.64
CA TYR A 115 -3.25 12.33 -7.63
C TYR A 115 -4.42 11.36 -7.80
N LYS A 116 -5.45 11.78 -8.51
CA LYS A 116 -6.62 10.95 -8.81
C LYS A 116 -6.41 10.19 -10.12
N MET A 117 -6.79 8.93 -10.14
CA MET A 117 -6.80 8.06 -11.33
C MET A 117 -8.11 7.29 -11.36
N ASN A 118 -8.61 7.00 -12.55
CA ASN A 118 -9.74 6.11 -12.73
C ASN A 118 -9.34 4.68 -12.28
N LEU A 119 -10.22 3.95 -11.60
CA LEU A 119 -9.93 2.60 -11.10
C LEU A 119 -9.55 1.65 -12.25
N ASN A 120 -10.21 1.76 -13.41
CA ASN A 120 -9.89 0.95 -14.58
C ASN A 120 -8.46 1.22 -15.07
N ASP A 121 -8.06 2.50 -15.19
CA ASP A 121 -6.68 2.86 -15.58
C ASP A 121 -5.64 2.29 -14.58
N TYR A 122 -5.96 2.30 -13.29
CA TYR A 122 -5.07 1.73 -12.27
C TYR A 122 -4.97 0.20 -12.40
N ILE A 123 -6.09 -0.49 -12.65
CA ILE A 123 -6.10 -1.94 -12.86
C ILE A 123 -5.30 -2.29 -14.11
N GLU A 124 -5.48 -1.58 -15.22
CA GLU A 124 -4.68 -1.77 -16.44
C GLU A 124 -3.18 -1.55 -16.17
N TYR A 125 -2.83 -0.50 -15.43
CA TYR A 125 -1.46 -0.26 -14.97
C TYR A 125 -0.93 -1.43 -14.12
N TYR A 126 -1.76 -1.95 -13.21
CA TYR A 126 -1.38 -3.02 -12.29
C TYR A 126 -1.24 -4.37 -13.01
N GLU A 127 -2.04 -4.66 -14.03
CA GLU A 127 -1.93 -5.90 -14.79
C GLU A 127 -0.74 -5.90 -15.77
N ASN A 128 -0.21 -4.72 -16.11
CA ASN A 128 0.97 -4.61 -16.97
C ASN A 128 2.25 -5.07 -16.24
N PHE A 129 3.03 -5.95 -16.89
CA PHE A 129 4.34 -6.42 -16.40
C PHE A 129 5.43 -5.34 -16.49
N GLU A 130 5.33 -4.43 -17.47
CA GLU A 130 6.27 -3.35 -17.70
C GLU A 130 5.74 -2.04 -17.12
N ARG A 131 6.02 -1.79 -15.84
CA ARG A 131 5.56 -0.58 -15.14
C ARG A 131 6.66 0.47 -15.12
N SER A 132 6.40 1.63 -15.73
CA SER A 132 7.34 2.76 -15.79
C SER A 132 7.45 3.56 -14.49
N LYS A 133 6.48 3.39 -13.59
CA LYS A 133 6.38 4.05 -12.27
C LYS A 133 5.87 3.06 -11.24
N ILE A 134 6.06 3.40 -9.96
CA ILE A 134 5.54 2.60 -8.83
C ILE A 134 4.37 3.36 -8.22
N TYR A 135 3.18 2.83 -8.39
CA TYR A 135 1.95 3.37 -7.80
C TYR A 135 1.46 2.51 -6.66
N ASN A 136 0.77 3.14 -5.72
CA ASN A 136 0.15 2.48 -4.59
C ASN A 136 -1.23 3.06 -4.31
N VAL A 137 -2.13 2.22 -3.80
CA VAL A 137 -3.49 2.57 -3.38
C VAL A 137 -3.63 2.19 -1.91
N LEU A 138 -3.89 3.18 -1.05
CA LEU A 138 -4.03 2.95 0.40
C LEU A 138 -5.40 3.36 0.95
N SER A 139 -6.12 4.25 0.28
CA SER A 139 -7.37 4.85 0.76
C SER A 139 -8.62 4.36 0.01
N LEU A 140 -8.57 3.16 -0.57
CA LEU A 140 -9.73 2.58 -1.25
C LEU A 140 -10.73 2.03 -0.21
N GLU A 141 -11.74 2.84 0.07
CA GLU A 141 -12.85 2.51 0.96
C GLU A 141 -13.98 1.80 0.17
N ILE A 142 -14.48 0.67 0.71
CA ILE A 142 -15.37 -0.27 0.02
C ILE A 142 -16.71 -0.55 0.74
N SER A 143 -16.95 -0.03 1.93
CA SER A 143 -18.19 -0.21 2.72
C SER A 143 -19.41 0.48 2.11
N ASN A 144 -19.30 1.12 0.95
CA ASN A 144 -20.46 1.61 0.18
C ASN A 144 -20.43 1.09 -1.26
N THR A 145 -19.87 -0.10 -1.45
CA THR A 145 -19.75 -0.73 -2.76
C THR A 145 -20.49 -2.06 -2.74
N LYS A 146 -20.77 -2.64 -3.91
CA LYS A 146 -21.36 -3.99 -3.98
C LYS A 146 -20.49 -5.06 -3.32
N TYR A 147 -19.22 -4.73 -3.05
CA TYR A 147 -18.27 -5.62 -2.41
C TYR A 147 -18.57 -5.81 -0.91
N GLU A 148 -19.20 -4.83 -0.25
CA GLU A 148 -19.62 -4.93 1.16
C GLU A 148 -20.52 -6.15 1.39
N LEU A 149 -21.40 -6.46 0.44
CA LEU A 149 -22.31 -7.61 0.48
C LEU A 149 -21.60 -8.97 0.53
N LYS A 150 -20.28 -9.02 0.29
CA LYS A 150 -19.48 -10.25 0.45
C LYS A 150 -18.99 -10.48 1.89
N PHE A 151 -19.24 -9.54 2.81
CA PHE A 151 -18.83 -9.60 4.21
C PHE A 151 -20.00 -9.76 5.20
N ILE A 152 -21.23 -9.64 4.70
CA ILE A 152 -22.50 -9.81 5.43
C ILE A 152 -23.08 -11.17 5.06
#